data_AF-A0A7S2PWR9-F1
#
_entry.id   AF-A0A7S2PWR9-F1
#
_cell.length_a   1.000
_cell.length_b   1.000
_cell.length_c   1.000
_cell.angle_alpha   90.00
_cell.angle_beta   90.00
_cell.angle_gamma   90.00
#
_symmetry.space_group_name_H-M   'P 1'
#
loop_
_entity.id
_entity.type
_entity.pdbx_description
1 polymer ?
#
loop_
_entity_poly.entity_id
_entity_poly.type
_entity_poly.pdbx_seq_one_letter_code
_entity_poly.pdbx_strand_id
1 'polypeptide(L)'
;SVEAFLRHAMGEAALPAPWERVTDEQGRTFFVDRGSGRTTSRNPLEDALPELEGIAFTCAALEPPQRRACVAAWQARWDTEVEAELNRWHAVNSAPGEFRFRHRETGALSRTHPAQALLPELHFKRSAAKHLATLPPGTPGAPANYVLDNSVLQSQTVGMLHRSSKQKEDVVPMPGTQWGSIVEGADQGDGWLRLDSGVFLPTEMNGVPVLRP
;
A
#
# COMPACT_ATOMS: atom_id res chain seq x y z
N SER A 1 12.62 1.22 1.95
CA SER A 1 11.55 1.70 1.05
C SER A 1 10.23 1.74 1.79
N VAL A 2 9.25 2.48 1.26
CA VAL A 2 7.85 2.46 1.76
C VAL A 2 7.31 1.03 1.84
N GLU A 3 7.54 0.21 0.83
CA GLU A 3 7.08 -1.18 0.76
C GLU A 3 7.62 -2.05 1.91
N ALA A 4 8.93 -1.96 2.20
CA ALA A 4 9.54 -2.70 3.31
C ALA A 4 8.95 -2.29 4.66
N PHE A 5 8.69 -1.00 4.85
CA PHE A 5 8.03 -0.49 6.05
C PHE A 5 6.59 -1.02 6.17
N LEU A 6 5.79 -0.91 5.12
CA LEU A 6 4.39 -1.37 5.12
C LEU A 6 4.29 -2.86 5.44
N ARG A 7 5.19 -3.68 4.87
CA ARG A 7 5.27 -5.12 5.18
C ARG A 7 5.64 -5.39 6.64
N HIS A 8 6.59 -4.65 7.20
CA HIS A 8 6.96 -4.78 8.60
C HIS A 8 5.79 -4.39 9.53
N ALA A 9 5.18 -3.22 9.30
CA ALA A 9 4.05 -2.73 10.07
C ALA A 9 2.85 -3.68 10.00
N MET A 10 2.60 -4.29 8.85
CA MET A 10 1.56 -5.31 8.68
C MET A 10 1.86 -6.57 9.49
N GLY A 11 3.13 -6.96 9.62
CA GLY A 11 3.56 -8.07 10.46
C GLY A 11 3.32 -7.85 11.96
N GLU A 12 3.26 -6.61 12.41
CA GLU A 12 2.99 -6.26 13.82
C GLU A 12 1.51 -5.96 14.09
N ALA A 13 0.73 -5.66 13.04
CA ALA A 13 -0.67 -5.30 13.18
C ALA A 13 -1.54 -6.47 13.66
N ALA A 14 -2.55 -6.14 14.46
CA ALA A 14 -3.61 -7.07 14.83
C ALA A 14 -4.41 -7.47 13.59
N LEU A 15 -4.77 -8.75 13.49
CA LEU A 15 -5.56 -9.25 12.38
C LEU A 15 -7.05 -8.94 12.55
N PRO A 16 -7.78 -8.70 11.44
CA PRO A 16 -9.23 -8.57 11.49
C PRO A 16 -9.86 -9.91 11.86
N ALA A 17 -10.82 -9.90 12.79
CA ALA A 17 -11.60 -11.11 13.06
C ALA A 17 -12.31 -11.56 11.78
N PRO A 18 -12.38 -12.86 11.49
CA PRO A 18 -12.04 -14.01 12.34
C PRO A 18 -10.62 -14.57 12.12
N TRP A 19 -9.72 -13.82 11.50
CA TRP A 19 -8.40 -14.32 11.14
C TRP A 19 -7.44 -14.38 12.33
N GLU A 20 -6.73 -15.50 12.44
CA GLU A 20 -5.63 -15.68 13.39
C GLU A 20 -4.34 -16.04 12.67
N ARG A 21 -3.23 -15.54 13.20
CA ARG A 21 -1.89 -15.93 12.76
C ARG A 21 -1.47 -17.20 13.48
N VAL A 22 -1.09 -18.21 12.71
CA VAL A 22 -0.60 -19.50 13.22
C VAL A 22 0.77 -19.77 12.65
N THR A 23 1.68 -20.25 13.50
CA THR A 23 3.01 -20.71 13.09
C THR A 23 3.07 -22.22 13.26
N ASP A 24 3.50 -22.95 12.22
CA ASP A 24 3.69 -24.39 12.33
C ASP A 24 5.01 -24.78 13.02
N GLU A 25 5.21 -26.08 13.22
CA GLU A 25 6.43 -26.66 13.81
C GLU A 25 7.70 -26.36 12.99
N GLN A 26 7.54 -25.97 11.72
CA GLN A 26 8.64 -25.63 10.81
C GLN A 26 8.92 -24.11 10.80
N GLY A 27 8.22 -23.33 11.62
CA GLY A 27 8.37 -21.88 11.71
C GLY A 27 7.66 -21.10 10.59
N ARG A 28 6.87 -21.75 9.75
CA ARG A 28 6.14 -21.09 8.66
C ARG A 28 4.88 -20.45 9.22
N THR A 29 4.60 -19.23 8.80
CA THR A 29 3.43 -18.47 9.24
C THR A 29 2.29 -18.59 8.22
N PHE A 30 1.09 -18.89 8.71
CA PHE A 30 -0.15 -18.96 7.95
C PHE A 30 -1.26 -18.21 8.69
N PHE A 31 -2.33 -17.91 7.98
CA PHE A 31 -3.50 -17.23 8.51
C PHE A 31 -4.72 -18.15 8.41
N VAL A 32 -5.43 -18.29 9.51
CA VAL A 32 -6.59 -19.19 9.64
C VAL A 32 -7.82 -18.35 9.97
N ASP A 33 -8.84 -18.43 9.12
CA ASP A 33 -10.17 -17.91 9.39
C ASP A 33 -10.88 -18.88 10.35
N ARG A 34 -11.06 -18.48 11.62
CA ARG A 34 -11.71 -19.33 12.63
C ARG A 34 -13.22 -19.47 12.46
N GLY A 35 -13.85 -18.63 11.65
CA GLY A 35 -15.28 -18.70 11.35
C GLY A 35 -15.58 -19.72 10.26
N SER A 36 -14.77 -19.76 9.19
CA SER A 36 -14.97 -20.67 8.05
C SER A 36 -14.03 -21.88 8.04
N GLY A 37 -12.96 -21.86 8.84
CA GLY A 37 -11.90 -22.88 8.85
C GLY A 37 -10.91 -22.75 7.68
N ARG A 38 -11.02 -21.71 6.85
CA ARG A 38 -10.13 -21.50 5.70
C ARG A 38 -8.73 -21.10 6.14
N THR A 39 -7.73 -21.64 5.45
CA THR A 39 -6.32 -21.28 5.66
C THR A 39 -5.75 -20.58 4.43
N THR A 40 -4.89 -19.60 4.63
CA THR A 40 -4.19 -18.87 3.56
C THR A 40 -2.78 -18.52 4.00
N SER A 41 -1.87 -18.41 3.04
CA SER A 41 -0.52 -17.88 3.29
C SER A 41 -0.44 -16.36 3.16
N ARG A 42 -1.46 -15.72 2.55
CA ARG A 42 -1.55 -14.25 2.42
C ARG A 42 -2.11 -13.62 3.69
N ASN A 43 -1.45 -12.57 4.19
CA ASN A 43 -1.95 -11.83 5.33
C ASN A 43 -3.26 -11.11 4.95
N PRO A 44 -4.36 -11.25 5.73
CA PRO A 44 -5.62 -10.55 5.48
C PRO A 44 -5.53 -9.03 5.35
N LEU A 45 -4.46 -8.42 5.86
CA LEU A 45 -4.19 -6.99 5.73
C LEU A 45 -3.46 -6.61 4.43
N GLU A 46 -3.05 -7.58 3.60
CA GLU A 46 -2.41 -7.31 2.31
C GLU A 46 -3.31 -6.52 1.36
N ASP A 47 -4.64 -6.66 1.48
CA ASP A 47 -5.61 -5.94 0.65
C ASP A 47 -5.58 -4.42 0.89
N ALA A 48 -5.08 -3.97 2.04
CA ALA A 48 -4.90 -2.56 2.36
C ALA A 48 -3.59 -1.97 1.80
N LEU A 49 -2.65 -2.80 1.33
CA LEU A 49 -1.34 -2.33 0.85
C LEU A 49 -1.45 -1.42 -0.39
N PRO A 50 -2.22 -1.73 -1.44
CA PRO A 50 -2.29 -0.89 -2.63
C PRO A 50 -2.81 0.53 -2.32
N GLU A 51 -3.79 0.65 -1.43
CA GLU A 51 -4.30 1.95 -0.97
C GLU A 51 -3.22 2.73 -0.20
N LEU A 52 -2.52 2.06 0.73
CA LEU A 52 -1.44 2.67 1.50
C LEU A 52 -0.23 3.07 0.65
N GLU A 53 0.10 2.28 -0.36
CA GLU A 53 1.14 2.60 -1.34
C GLU A 53 0.74 3.83 -2.18
N GLY A 54 -0.52 3.92 -2.61
CA GLY A 54 -1.04 5.09 -3.31
C GLY A 54 -0.96 6.35 -2.44
N ILE A 55 -1.36 6.25 -1.17
CA ILE A 55 -1.26 7.36 -0.20
C ILE A 55 0.20 7.75 0.04
N ALA A 56 1.08 6.76 0.20
CA ALA A 56 2.50 7.01 0.37
C ALA A 56 3.07 7.76 -0.83
N PHE A 57 2.74 7.33 -2.05
CA PHE A 57 3.14 7.99 -3.29
C PHE A 57 2.67 9.46 -3.31
N THR A 58 1.37 9.69 -3.10
CA THR A 58 0.79 11.04 -3.12
C THR A 58 1.37 11.94 -2.03
N CYS A 59 1.43 11.46 -0.78
CA CYS A 59 1.86 12.31 0.34
C CYS A 59 3.40 12.46 0.40
N ALA A 60 4.18 11.53 -0.15
CA ALA A 60 5.64 11.64 -0.16
C ALA A 60 6.16 12.76 -1.08
N ALA A 61 5.40 13.13 -2.12
CA ALA A 61 5.70 14.27 -3.00
C ALA A 61 5.54 15.65 -2.33
N LEU A 62 4.87 15.69 -1.17
CA LEU A 62 4.51 16.93 -0.49
C LEU A 62 5.57 17.34 0.54
N GLU A 63 5.70 18.65 0.74
CA GLU A 63 6.50 19.21 1.84
C GLU A 63 5.97 18.71 3.20
N PRO A 64 6.81 18.61 4.25
CA PRO A 64 6.40 18.06 5.55
C PRO A 64 5.07 18.59 6.15
N PRO A 65 4.73 19.91 6.10
CA PRO A 65 3.41 20.37 6.55
C PRO A 65 2.26 19.88 5.67
N GLN A 66 2.43 19.89 4.34
CA GLN A 66 1.43 19.44 3.38
C GLN A 66 1.23 17.92 3.46
N ARG A 67 2.31 17.16 3.64
CA ARG A 67 2.30 15.71 3.87
C ARG A 67 1.51 15.34 5.12
N ARG A 68 1.73 16.04 6.23
CA ARG A 68 0.96 15.85 7.48
C ARG A 68 -0.53 16.12 7.26
N ALA A 69 -0.87 17.18 6.54
CA ALA A 69 -2.26 17.49 6.19
C ALA A 69 -2.90 16.43 5.27
N CYS A 70 -2.16 15.97 4.24
CA CYS A 70 -2.56 14.88 3.34
C CYS A 70 -2.89 13.60 4.11
N VAL A 71 -1.99 13.16 4.99
CA VAL A 71 -2.20 11.99 5.84
C VAL A 71 -3.37 12.17 6.79
N ALA A 72 -3.52 13.35 7.41
CA ALA A 72 -4.63 13.63 8.31
C ALA A 72 -5.99 13.57 7.59
N ALA A 73 -6.07 14.08 6.36
CA ALA A 73 -7.29 14.01 5.54
C ALA A 73 -7.70 12.57 5.22
N TRP A 74 -6.74 11.71 4.86
CA TRP A 74 -6.99 10.28 4.65
C TRP A 74 -7.48 9.58 5.92
N GLN A 75 -6.87 9.87 7.08
CA GLN A 75 -7.32 9.31 8.35
C GLN A 75 -8.75 9.73 8.70
N ALA A 76 -9.10 11.00 8.50
CA ALA A 76 -10.45 11.50 8.76
C ALA A 76 -11.50 10.84 7.84
N ARG A 77 -11.13 10.60 6.58
CA ARG A 77 -12.00 9.88 5.63
C ARG A 77 -12.26 8.44 6.10
N TRP A 78 -11.22 7.69 6.46
CA TRP A 78 -11.40 6.32 6.95
C TRP A 78 -12.21 6.27 8.25
N ASP A 79 -11.95 7.20 9.18
CA ASP A 79 -12.73 7.30 10.42
C ASP A 79 -14.23 7.53 10.11
N THR A 80 -14.54 8.37 9.12
CA THR A 80 -15.90 8.61 8.65
C THR A 80 -16.53 7.37 8.00
N GLU A 81 -15.79 6.66 7.14
CA GLU A 81 -16.27 5.43 6.49
C GLU A 81 -16.55 4.33 7.51
N VAL A 82 -15.68 4.16 8.51
CA VAL A 82 -15.88 3.19 9.59
C VAL A 82 -17.04 3.59 10.47
N GLU A 83 -17.14 4.85 10.89
CA GLU A 83 -18.29 5.32 11.68
C GLU A 83 -19.61 5.09 10.92
N ALA A 84 -19.66 5.41 9.63
CA ALA A 84 -20.83 5.17 8.80
C ALA A 84 -21.20 3.69 8.75
N GLU A 85 -20.22 2.80 8.53
CA GLU A 85 -20.47 1.35 8.47
C GLU A 85 -20.89 0.80 9.84
N LEU A 86 -20.23 1.17 10.94
CA LEU A 86 -20.61 0.74 12.29
C LEU A 86 -22.04 1.18 12.65
N ASN A 87 -22.43 2.40 12.25
CA ASN A 87 -23.78 2.92 12.49
C ASN A 87 -24.87 2.16 11.73
N ARG A 88 -24.53 1.43 10.66
CA ARG A 88 -25.47 0.55 9.95
C ARG A 88 -25.80 -0.72 10.72
N TRP A 89 -25.05 -1.07 11.77
CA TRP A 89 -25.30 -2.26 12.56
C TRP A 89 -25.86 -1.90 13.93
N HIS A 90 -26.80 -2.70 14.41
CA HIS A 90 -27.33 -2.56 15.77
C HIS A 90 -27.47 -3.92 16.43
N ALA A 91 -27.29 -3.94 17.75
CA ALA A 91 -27.52 -5.12 18.55
C ALA A 91 -29.01 -5.46 18.57
N VAL A 92 -29.30 -6.73 18.32
CA VAL A 92 -30.62 -7.33 18.47
C VAL A 92 -30.49 -8.37 19.57
N ASN A 93 -31.32 -8.25 20.62
CA ASN A 93 -31.36 -9.24 21.66
C ASN A 93 -31.92 -10.55 21.09
N SER A 94 -31.09 -11.58 21.09
CA SER A 94 -31.54 -12.98 21.05
C SER A 94 -31.60 -13.52 22.48
N ALA A 95 -31.93 -14.82 22.62
CA ALA A 95 -31.96 -15.53 23.89
C ALA A 95 -30.76 -15.20 24.80
N PRO A 96 -30.90 -15.36 26.14
CA PRO A 96 -29.86 -14.99 27.09
C PRO A 96 -28.48 -15.54 26.67
N GLY A 97 -27.52 -14.64 26.44
CA GLY A 97 -26.14 -14.98 26.07
C GLY A 97 -25.83 -14.98 24.56
N GLU A 98 -26.81 -14.78 23.67
CA GLU A 98 -26.56 -14.67 22.23
C GLU A 98 -26.85 -13.23 21.77
N PHE A 99 -25.79 -12.45 21.51
CA PHE A 99 -25.93 -11.17 20.82
C PHE A 99 -25.86 -11.41 19.31
N ARG A 100 -26.85 -10.90 18.57
CA ARG A 100 -26.81 -10.84 17.11
C ARG A 100 -26.83 -9.38 16.69
N PHE A 101 -26.13 -9.09 15.61
CA PHE A 101 -26.12 -7.78 15.00
C PHE A 101 -26.93 -7.83 13.72
N ARG A 102 -27.79 -6.82 13.53
CA ARG A 102 -28.58 -6.68 12.31
C ARG A 102 -28.16 -5.43 11.56
N HIS A 103 -27.90 -5.58 10.26
CA HIS A 103 -27.69 -4.48 9.35
C HIS A 103 -29.02 -3.75 9.09
N ARG A 104 -29.05 -2.43 9.26
CA ARG A 104 -30.26 -1.60 9.20
C ARG A 104 -30.91 -1.59 7.82
N GLU A 105 -30.09 -1.48 6.77
CA GLU A 105 -30.60 -1.34 5.39
C GLU A 105 -30.94 -2.70 4.75
N THR A 106 -30.02 -3.65 4.78
CA THR A 106 -30.18 -4.97 4.13
C THR A 106 -30.92 -6.00 4.99
N GLY A 107 -31.04 -5.75 6.30
CA GLY A 107 -31.58 -6.73 7.25
C GLY A 107 -30.66 -7.91 7.54
N ALA A 108 -29.44 -7.93 7.00
CA ALA A 108 -28.47 -9.01 7.19
C ALA A 108 -28.17 -9.24 8.68
N LEU A 109 -27.96 -10.51 9.07
CA LEU A 109 -27.65 -10.89 10.45
C LEU A 109 -26.21 -11.37 10.56
N SER A 110 -25.55 -10.99 11.64
CA SER A 110 -24.21 -11.43 12.00
C SER A 110 -24.14 -11.81 13.48
N ARG A 111 -23.28 -12.78 13.80
CA ARG A 111 -22.91 -13.10 15.20
C ARG A 111 -21.77 -12.21 15.71
N THR A 112 -21.08 -11.53 14.81
CA THR A 112 -19.92 -10.70 15.10
C THR A 112 -20.23 -9.25 14.74
N HIS A 113 -19.92 -8.32 15.64
CA HIS A 113 -20.04 -6.90 15.32
C HIS A 113 -19.02 -6.52 14.24
N PRO A 114 -19.38 -5.74 13.21
CA PRO A 114 -18.44 -5.32 12.14
C PRO A 114 -17.18 -4.65 12.66
N ALA A 115 -17.21 -4.01 13.84
CA ALA A 115 -16.02 -3.42 14.47
C ALA A 115 -14.89 -4.44 14.68
N GLN A 116 -15.19 -5.73 14.87
CA GLN A 116 -14.14 -6.74 15.04
C GLN A 116 -13.38 -7.04 13.75
N ALA A 117 -13.99 -6.78 12.59
CA ALA A 117 -13.35 -6.89 11.28
C ALA A 117 -12.74 -5.55 10.85
N LEU A 118 -13.47 -4.44 11.00
CA LEU A 118 -13.08 -3.13 10.48
C LEU A 118 -12.03 -2.41 11.34
N LEU A 119 -12.07 -2.54 12.68
CA LEU A 119 -11.15 -1.80 13.54
C LEU A 119 -9.69 -2.24 13.42
N PRO A 120 -9.35 -3.55 13.29
CA PRO A 120 -7.96 -3.96 13.08
C PRO A 120 -7.38 -3.45 11.76
N GLU A 121 -8.15 -3.50 10.67
CA GLU A 121 -7.73 -2.95 9.38
C GLU A 121 -7.60 -1.42 9.43
N LEU A 122 -8.58 -0.72 10.02
CA LEU A 122 -8.49 0.73 10.23
C LEU A 122 -7.27 1.11 11.08
N HIS A 123 -7.04 0.38 12.17
CA HIS A 123 -5.89 0.62 13.05
C HIS A 123 -4.58 0.43 12.29
N PHE A 124 -4.48 -0.61 11.46
CA PHE A 124 -3.34 -0.82 10.57
C PHE A 124 -3.18 0.36 9.60
N LYS A 125 -4.21 0.73 8.84
CA LYS A 125 -4.18 1.84 7.88
C LYS A 125 -3.76 3.16 8.55
N ARG A 126 -4.34 3.50 9.70
CA ARG A 126 -4.01 4.71 10.46
C ARG A 126 -2.56 4.69 10.97
N SER A 127 -2.09 3.56 11.49
CA SER A 127 -0.73 3.43 12.02
C SER A 127 0.32 3.54 10.91
N ALA A 128 0.09 2.85 9.79
CA ALA A 128 0.93 2.97 8.60
C ALA A 128 0.97 4.42 8.08
N ALA A 129 -0.20 5.06 7.95
CA ALA A 129 -0.30 6.44 7.47
C ALA A 129 0.39 7.46 8.40
N LYS A 130 0.30 7.30 9.72
CA LYS A 130 1.03 8.17 10.67
C LYS A 130 2.54 8.11 10.45
N HIS A 131 3.07 6.93 10.16
CA HIS A 131 4.50 6.78 9.89
C HIS A 131 4.91 7.40 8.55
N LEU A 132 4.05 7.28 7.52
CA LEU A 132 4.24 7.97 6.24
C LEU A 132 4.36 9.49 6.42
N ALA A 133 3.58 10.09 7.34
CA ALA A 133 3.66 11.51 7.64
C ALA A 133 5.01 11.96 8.24
N THR A 134 5.77 11.03 8.82
CA THR A 134 7.06 11.29 9.48
C THR A 134 8.27 10.89 8.65
N LEU A 135 8.07 10.40 7.42
CA LEU A 135 9.19 9.97 6.58
C LEU A 135 10.17 11.11 6.31
N PRO A 136 11.49 10.86 6.36
CA PRO A 136 12.48 11.87 5.98
C PRO A 136 12.33 12.29 4.51
N PRO A 137 12.66 13.54 4.17
CA PRO A 137 12.78 13.96 2.77
C PRO A 137 13.76 13.05 2.02
N GLY A 138 13.45 12.67 0.77
CA GLY A 138 14.29 11.77 -0.02
C GLY A 138 14.16 10.28 0.33
N THR A 139 13.12 9.88 1.06
CA THR A 139 12.82 8.45 1.25
C THR A 139 12.45 7.81 -0.10
N PRO A 140 13.04 6.65 -0.47
CA PRO A 140 12.62 5.89 -1.64
C PRO A 140 11.11 5.62 -1.60
N GLY A 141 10.40 6.14 -2.59
CA GLY A 141 8.95 6.14 -2.72
C GLY A 141 8.33 7.53 -2.90
N ALA A 142 9.11 8.61 -2.72
CA ALA A 142 8.69 9.98 -3.01
C ALA A 142 8.86 10.32 -4.50
N PRO A 143 7.84 10.87 -5.17
CA PRO A 143 7.98 11.45 -6.50
C PRO A 143 9.03 12.56 -6.47
N ALA A 144 9.96 12.50 -7.41
CA ALA A 144 10.94 13.54 -7.67
C ALA A 144 11.19 13.63 -9.18
N ASN A 145 11.78 14.76 -9.59
CA ASN A 145 12.25 14.93 -10.96
C ASN A 145 13.59 14.22 -11.12
N TYR A 146 13.73 13.46 -12.20
CA TYR A 146 14.96 12.80 -12.58
C TYR A 146 15.30 13.11 -14.03
N VAL A 147 16.56 13.43 -14.30
CA VAL A 147 17.09 13.50 -15.66
C VAL A 147 17.46 12.09 -16.11
N LEU A 148 16.94 11.66 -17.26
CA LEU A 148 17.42 10.44 -17.93
C LEU A 148 18.83 10.68 -18.47
N ASP A 149 19.84 10.25 -17.73
CA ASP A 149 21.24 10.51 -18.03
C ASP A 149 21.86 9.34 -18.83
N ASN A 150 22.44 9.68 -19.98
CA ASN A 150 23.18 8.74 -20.81
C ASN A 150 24.68 9.08 -20.89
N SER A 151 25.17 10.00 -20.04
CA SER A 151 26.57 10.45 -20.12
C SER A 151 27.58 9.36 -19.75
N VAL A 152 27.18 8.40 -18.89
CA VAL A 152 28.03 7.27 -18.48
C VAL A 152 27.72 6.00 -19.27
N LEU A 153 26.44 5.68 -19.49
CA LEU A 153 26.03 4.49 -20.23
C LEU A 153 26.44 4.56 -21.71
N GLN A 154 26.48 5.76 -22.29
CA GLN A 154 26.84 6.02 -23.69
C GLN A 154 26.06 5.14 -24.70
N SER A 155 24.78 4.87 -24.41
CA SER A 155 23.90 4.12 -25.30
C SER A 155 23.71 4.86 -26.64
N GLN A 156 23.58 4.09 -27.73
CA GLN A 156 23.25 4.62 -29.07
C GLN A 156 21.75 4.85 -29.29
N THR A 157 20.90 4.49 -28.34
CA THR A 157 19.45 4.70 -28.45
C THR A 157 19.08 6.17 -28.29
N VAL A 158 17.95 6.59 -28.85
CA VAL A 158 17.40 7.95 -28.68
C VAL A 158 16.91 8.19 -27.25
N GLY A 159 16.54 7.12 -26.55
CA GLY A 159 15.99 7.18 -25.21
C GLY A 159 15.83 5.81 -24.58
N MET A 160 14.96 5.75 -23.57
CA MET A 160 14.62 4.56 -22.81
C MET A 160 13.14 4.24 -22.93
N LEU A 161 12.85 2.99 -23.28
CA LEU A 161 11.49 2.46 -23.26
C LEU A 161 11.03 2.21 -21.84
N HIS A 162 9.74 2.44 -21.57
CA HIS A 162 9.13 2.16 -20.27
C HIS A 162 8.82 0.66 -20.12
N ARG A 163 8.51 0.23 -18.91
CA ARG A 163 8.05 -1.12 -18.60
C ARG A 163 6.68 -1.12 -17.96
N SER A 164 5.83 -2.09 -18.28
CA SER A 164 4.53 -2.27 -17.62
C SER A 164 4.64 -2.95 -16.25
N SER A 165 5.78 -3.60 -15.98
CA SER A 165 6.13 -4.19 -14.69
C SER A 165 7.63 -4.02 -14.38
N LYS A 166 8.08 -4.49 -13.21
CA LYS A 166 9.50 -4.50 -12.79
C LYS A 166 10.32 -5.63 -13.44
N GLN A 167 10.01 -5.97 -14.71
CA GLN A 167 10.74 -6.95 -15.52
C GLN A 167 11.32 -6.28 -16.77
N LYS A 168 12.53 -6.68 -17.18
CA LYS A 168 13.26 -6.01 -18.27
C LYS A 168 12.62 -6.25 -19.64
N GLU A 169 11.86 -7.32 -19.77
CA GLU A 169 11.21 -7.78 -21.00
C GLU A 169 9.81 -7.18 -21.19
N ASP A 170 9.21 -6.63 -20.13
CA ASP A 170 7.84 -6.08 -20.12
C ASP A 170 7.77 -4.69 -20.73
N VAL A 171 8.35 -4.54 -21.92
CA VAL A 171 8.49 -3.28 -22.67
C VAL A 171 7.13 -2.76 -23.10
N VAL A 172 6.79 -1.52 -22.71
CA VAL A 172 5.62 -0.83 -23.25
C VAL A 172 5.94 -0.33 -24.67
N PRO A 173 5.09 -0.61 -25.67
CA PRO A 173 5.27 -0.08 -27.02
C PRO A 173 5.27 1.46 -27.01
N MET A 174 6.12 2.06 -27.85
CA MET A 174 6.38 3.50 -27.99
C MET A 174 5.18 4.45 -27.76
N PRO A 175 5.42 5.68 -27.24
CA PRO A 175 6.74 6.31 -27.09
C PRO A 175 7.44 6.06 -25.74
N GLY A 176 8.76 5.88 -25.78
CA GLY A 176 9.64 5.95 -24.60
C GLY A 176 10.07 7.38 -24.28
N THR A 177 10.84 7.57 -23.20
CA THR A 177 11.40 8.89 -22.84
C THR A 177 12.78 9.07 -23.46
N GLN A 178 13.04 10.24 -24.04
CA GLN A 178 14.35 10.57 -24.62
C GLN A 178 15.41 10.80 -23.53
N TRP A 179 16.67 10.50 -23.87
CA TRP A 179 17.80 10.89 -23.01
C TRP A 179 17.87 12.41 -22.83
N GLY A 180 18.27 12.86 -21.65
CA GLY A 180 18.30 14.26 -21.24
C GLY A 180 16.95 14.84 -20.84
N SER A 181 15.85 14.12 -21.06
CA SER A 181 14.53 14.56 -20.59
C SER A 181 14.39 14.39 -19.08
N ILE A 182 13.58 15.26 -18.48
CA ILE A 182 13.17 15.13 -17.07
C ILE A 182 11.92 14.25 -17.02
N VAL A 183 11.91 13.29 -16.09
CA VAL A 183 10.74 12.50 -15.72
C VAL A 183 10.43 12.68 -14.25
N GLU A 184 9.14 12.70 -13.92
CA GLU A 184 8.69 12.65 -12.55
C GLU A 184 8.34 11.21 -12.18
N GLY A 185 8.85 10.72 -11.06
CA GLY A 185 8.53 9.39 -10.58
C GLY A 185 9.06 9.11 -9.18
N ALA A 186 8.60 8.03 -8.58
CA ALA A 186 9.05 7.59 -7.27
C ALA A 186 10.07 6.46 -7.38
N ASP A 187 11.28 6.69 -6.89
CA ASP A 187 12.30 5.64 -6.80
C ASP A 187 11.84 4.60 -5.78
N GLN A 188 11.60 3.38 -6.23
CA GLN A 188 11.10 2.29 -5.38
C GLN A 188 12.20 1.72 -4.46
N GLY A 189 13.46 2.10 -4.69
CA GLY A 189 14.63 1.62 -3.93
C GLY A 189 15.02 0.18 -4.26
N ASP A 190 14.52 -0.36 -5.37
CA ASP A 190 14.78 -1.72 -5.86
C ASP A 190 15.31 -1.74 -7.30
N GLY A 191 15.84 -0.61 -7.76
CA GLY A 191 16.34 -0.46 -9.13
C GLY A 191 15.30 0.06 -10.12
N TRP A 192 14.10 0.42 -9.66
CA TRP A 192 13.02 0.92 -10.52
C TRP A 192 12.46 2.26 -10.05
N LEU A 193 12.25 3.15 -11.00
CA LEU A 193 11.47 4.38 -10.87
C LEU A 193 10.05 4.10 -11.39
N ARG A 194 9.03 4.31 -10.55
CA ARG A 194 7.62 4.24 -10.96
C ARG A 194 7.14 5.63 -11.37
N LEU A 195 6.66 5.78 -12.60
CA LEU A 195 6.06 7.01 -13.12
C LEU A 195 4.57 7.11 -12.73
N ASP A 196 4.02 8.33 -12.74
CA ASP A 196 2.59 8.61 -12.48
C ASP A 196 1.64 7.83 -13.40
N SER A 197 2.07 7.57 -14.63
CA SER A 197 1.31 6.78 -15.61
C SER A 197 1.19 5.29 -15.24
N GLY A 198 1.86 4.84 -14.17
CA GLY A 198 1.85 3.45 -13.70
C GLY A 198 2.88 2.55 -14.37
N VAL A 199 3.72 3.10 -15.25
CA VAL A 199 4.83 2.39 -15.90
C VAL A 199 6.16 2.62 -15.15
N PHE A 200 7.17 1.84 -15.49
CA PHE A 200 8.44 1.80 -14.78
C PHE A 200 9.62 2.13 -15.70
N LEU A 201 10.63 2.78 -15.14
CA LEU A 201 11.95 2.99 -15.73
C LEU A 201 13.01 2.35 -14.81
N PRO A 202 13.99 1.60 -15.33
CA PRO A 202 15.11 1.16 -14.52
C PRO A 202 15.96 2.37 -14.08
N THR A 203 16.44 2.35 -12.84
CA THR A 203 17.35 3.38 -12.31
C THR A 203 18.81 3.11 -12.71
N GLU A 204 19.11 1.86 -13.08
CA GLU A 204 20.41 1.40 -13.58
C GLU A 204 20.28 0.46 -14.79
N MET A 205 21.27 0.50 -15.69
CA MET A 205 21.40 -0.38 -16.85
C MET A 205 22.80 -0.99 -16.85
N ASN A 206 22.90 -2.33 -16.77
CA ASN A 206 24.17 -3.04 -16.67
C ASN A 206 25.08 -2.53 -15.52
N GLY A 207 24.48 -2.16 -14.40
CA GLY A 207 25.17 -1.58 -13.24
C GLY A 207 25.58 -0.12 -13.39
N VAL A 208 25.18 0.54 -14.49
CA VAL A 208 25.42 1.97 -14.72
C VAL A 208 24.16 2.77 -14.37
N PRO A 209 24.22 3.75 -13.45
CA PRO A 209 23.10 4.63 -13.15
C PRO A 209 22.66 5.43 -14.40
N VAL A 210 21.36 5.50 -14.62
CA VAL A 210 20.75 6.16 -15.81
C VAL A 210 19.72 7.23 -15.43
N LEU A 211 19.57 7.51 -14.13
CA LEU A 211 18.75 8.58 -13.58
C LEU A 211 19.60 9.45 -12.65
N ARG A 212 19.44 10.78 -12.77
CA ARG A 212 20.04 11.75 -11.85
C ARG A 212 18.95 12.64 -11.22
N PRO A 213 18.98 12.91 -9.91
CA PRO A 213 18.13 13.92 -9.28
C PRO A 213 18.34 15.33 -9.84
#